data_AF-A0A853D1S0-F1
#
_entry.id   AF-A0A853D1S0-F1
#
_cell.length_a   1.000
_cell.length_b   1.000
_cell.length_c   1.000
_cell.angle_alpha   90.00
_cell.angle_beta   90.00
_cell.angle_gamma   90.00
#
_symmetry.space_group_name_H-M   'P 1'
#
loop_
_entity.id
_entity.type
_entity.pdbx_description
1 polymer ?
#
loop_
_entity_poly.entity_id
_entity_poly.type
_entity_poly.pdbx_seq_one_letter_code
_entity_poly.pdbx_strand_id
1 'polypeptide(L)' 'MSRKLVSAKELAKALNVNLYTVYRAEQKSEITNYGIGGAKRYDLNEVLQLNE' A
#
# COMPACT_ATOMS: atom_id res chain seq x y z
N MET A 1 -6.55 15.89 -4.46
CA MET A 1 -5.96 14.78 -5.24
C MET A 1 -6.88 13.58 -5.16
N SER A 2 -7.09 12.84 -6.25
CA SER A 2 -7.84 11.58 -6.21
C SER A 2 -7.00 10.51 -5.50
N ARG A 3 -7.59 9.75 -4.57
CA ARG A 3 -6.94 8.60 -3.92
C ARG A 3 -6.60 7.56 -4.98
N LYS A 4 -5.34 7.11 -5.04
CA LYS A 4 -4.90 6.11 -6.02
C LYS A 4 -4.80 4.77 -5.32
N LEU A 5 -5.91 4.04 -5.31
CA LEU A 5 -6.03 2.76 -4.61
C LEU A 5 -5.52 1.62 -5.47
N VAL A 6 -4.43 1.02 -5.03
CA VAL A 6 -3.70 -0.04 -5.74
C VAL A 6 -3.68 -1.33 -4.92
N SER A 7 -3.45 -2.46 -5.59
CA SER A 7 -3.22 -3.74 -4.91
C SER A 7 -1.84 -3.79 -4.22
N ALA A 8 -1.64 -4.75 -3.33
CA ALA A 8 -0.33 -4.96 -2.68
C ALA A 8 0.81 -5.21 -3.71
N LYS A 9 0.51 -5.90 -4.82
CA LYS A 9 1.48 -6.17 -5.89
C LYS A 9 1.89 -4.89 -6.62
N GLU A 10 0.91 -4.04 -6.93
CA GLU A 10 1.15 -2.75 -7.57
C GLU A 10 1.91 -1.80 -6.65
N LEU A 11 1.58 -1.78 -5.36
CA LEU A 11 2.29 -0.99 -4.36
C LEU A 11 3.76 -1.45 -4.24
N ALA A 12 4.00 -2.75 -4.15
CA ALA A 12 5.34 -3.31 -4.09
C ALA A 12 6.19 -2.91 -5.31
N LYS A 13 5.58 -2.98 -6.51
CA LYS A 13 6.23 -2.53 -7.75
C LYS A 13 6.52 -1.03 -7.74
N ALA A 14 5.59 -0.20 -7.26
CA ALA A 14 5.76 1.25 -7.22
C ALA A 14 6.85 1.68 -6.22
N LEU A 15 6.97 0.98 -5.09
CA LEU A 15 7.99 1.22 -4.07
C LEU A 15 9.33 0.52 -4.37
N ASN A 16 9.40 -0.28 -5.44
CA ASN A 16 10.55 -1.14 -5.75
C ASN A 16 10.97 -2.04 -4.57
N VAL A 17 9.98 -2.64 -3.89
CA VAL A 17 10.20 -3.58 -2.77
C VAL A 17 9.53 -4.92 -3.05
N ASN A 18 9.88 -5.92 -2.24
CA ASN A 18 9.19 -7.21 -2.28
C ASN A 18 7.75 -7.07 -1.74
N LEU A 19 6.82 -7.84 -2.31
CA LEU A 19 5.44 -7.97 -1.83
C LEU A 19 5.37 -8.33 -0.33
N TYR A 20 6.31 -9.15 0.17
CA TYR A 20 6.39 -9.47 1.60
C TYR A 20 6.61 -8.23 2.47
N THR A 21 7.38 -7.25 1.99
CA THR A 21 7.62 -5.98 2.71
C THR A 21 6.32 -5.21 2.91
N VAL A 22 5.46 -5.17 1.88
CA VAL A 22 4.15 -4.51 1.95
C VAL A 22 3.26 -5.17 3.01
N TYR A 23 3.19 -6.50 3.03
CA TYR A 23 2.41 -7.21 4.05
C TYR A 23 2.97 -7.05 5.46
N ARG A 24 4.29 -6.98 5.61
CA ARG A 24 4.93 -6.72 6.90
C ARG A 24 4.62 -5.31 7.41
N ALA A 25 4.66 -4.31 6.52
CA ALA A 25 4.29 -2.94 6.85
C ALA A 25 2.81 -2.85 7.28
N GLU A 26 1.91 -3.53 6.56
CA GLU A 26 0.49 -3.64 6.93
C GLU A 26 0.33 -4.27 8.33
N GLN A 27 1.01 -5.38 8.62
CA GLN A 27 0.95 -6.05 9.93
C GLN A 27 1.46 -5.18 11.08
N LYS A 28 2.43 -4.31 10.80
CA LYS A 28 2.97 -3.35 11.77
C LYS A 28 2.15 -2.06 11.88
N SER A 29 1.06 -1.94 11.12
CA SER A 29 0.25 -0.71 11.02
C SER A 29 1.04 0.50 10.49
N GLU A 30 2.10 0.26 9.70
CA GLU A 30 2.88 1.31 9.03
C GLU A 30 2.17 1.83 7.77
N ILE A 31 1.27 1.02 7.17
CA ILE A 31 0.44 1.40 6.03
C ILE A 31 -1.00 0.90 6.22
N THR A 32 -1.95 1.64 5.66
CA THR A 32 -3.38 1.33 5.77
C THR A 32 -3.89 0.52 4.58
N ASN A 33 -4.60 -0.57 4.86
CA ASN A 33 -5.36 -1.32 3.88
C ASN A 33 -6.86 -0.97 3.98
N TYR A 34 -7.42 -0.44 2.90
CA TYR A 34 -8.79 0.07 2.81
C TYR A 34 -9.85 -0.98 2.44
N GLY A 35 -9.45 -2.22 2.13
CA GLY A 35 -10.39 -3.36 2.01
C GLY A 35 -11.61 -3.14 1.08
N ILE A 36 -11.42 -2.65 -0.15
CA ILE A 36 -12.54 -2.38 -1.06
C ILE A 36 -13.00 -3.64 -1.78
N GLY A 37 -14.28 -3.98 -1.63
CA GLY A 37 -14.90 -5.12 -2.31
C GLY A 37 -14.30 -6.47 -1.89
N GLY A 38 -13.82 -6.59 -0.65
CA GLY A 38 -13.15 -7.79 -0.15
C GLY A 38 -11.69 -7.95 -0.61
N ALA A 39 -11.17 -7.03 -1.42
CA ALA A 39 -9.78 -7.01 -1.86
C ALA A 39 -8.96 -6.00 -1.05
N LYS A 40 -7.73 -6.37 -0.69
CA LYS A 40 -6.80 -5.44 -0.05
C LYS A 40 -6.40 -4.33 -1.02
N ARG A 41 -6.59 -3.07 -0.60
CA ARG A 41 -6.29 -1.87 -1.41
C ARG A 41 -5.54 -0.86 -0.57
N TYR A 42 -4.52 -0.25 -1.15
CA TYR A 42 -3.62 0.67 -0.47
C TYR A 42 -3.60 1.99 -1.25
N ASP A 43 -3.61 3.12 -0.54
CA ASP A 43 -3.46 4.42 -1.21
C ASP A 43 -1.99 4.69 -1.49
N LEU A 44 -1.63 4.70 -2.77
CA LEU A 44 -0.25 4.91 -3.19
C LEU A 44 0.27 6.29 -2.75
N ASN A 45 -0.58 7.31 -2.74
CA ASN A 45 -0.13 8.66 -2.40
C ASN A 45 0.18 8.80 -0.91
N GLU A 46 -0.63 8.18 -0.05
CA GLU A 46 -0.41 8.14 1.41
C GLU A 46 0.91 7.44 1.73
N VAL A 47 1.16 6.28 1.12
CA VAL A 47 2.38 5.51 1.38
C VAL A 47 3.64 6.21 0.86
N LEU A 48 3.56 6.92 -0.26
CA LEU A 48 4.69 7.71 -0.78
C LEU A 48 4.98 8.93 0.12
N GLN A 49 3.96 9.59 0.66
CA GLN A 49 4.14 10.72 1.58
C GLN A 49 4.80 10.31 2.91
N LEU A 50 4.59 9.08 3.38
CA LEU A 50 5.23 8.56 4.59
C LEU A 50 6.73 8.23 4.39
N ASN A 51 7.22 8.21 3.16
CA ASN A 51 8.61 7.90 2.81
C ASN A 51 9.50 9.14 2.57
N GLU A 52 8.96 10.35 2.72
CA GLU A 52 9.73 11.62 2.75
C GLU A 52 10.01 12.04 4.20
#